data_AF-A0A7R9Z5U5-F1
#
_entry.id   AF-A0A7R9Z5U5-F1
#
_cell.length_a   1.000
_cell.length_b   1.000
_cell.length_c   1.000
_cell.angle_alpha   90.00
_cell.angle_beta   90.00
_cell.angle_gamma   90.00
#
_symmetry.space_group_name_H-M   'P 1'
#
loop_
_entity.id
_entity.type
_entity.pdbx_description
1 polymer ?
#
loop_
_entity_poly.entity_id
_entity_poly.type
_entity_poly.pdbx_seq_one_letter_code
_entity_poly.pdbx_strand_id
1 'polypeptide(L)'
;YGWVSNMSYSVSVSLAWYGFSKKTGLSPLAPGQRKPFLAVYAGFYVFNNFVRPIRVALAIGVTKYFDTAVNFIQNKTKLSRSASIGVIVFLANFCGTLAAMSFGVSLASAAAGVPIFPPKA
;
A
#
# COMPACT_ATOMS: atom_id res chain seq x y z
N TYR A 1 -13.68 -1.03 2.71
CA TYR A 1 -13.21 -1.30 1.32
C TYR A 1 -11.96 -0.50 0.96
N GLY A 2 -11.94 0.84 1.09
CA GLY A 2 -10.80 1.68 0.70
C GLY A 2 -9.45 1.20 1.24
N TRP A 3 -9.33 1.01 2.56
CA TRP A 3 -8.10 0.53 3.18
C TRP A 3 -7.61 -0.82 2.62
N VAL A 4 -8.51 -1.79 2.47
CA VAL A 4 -8.18 -3.12 1.90
C VAL A 4 -7.69 -3.00 0.46
N SER A 5 -8.31 -2.12 -0.33
CA SER A 5 -7.86 -1.80 -1.68
C SER A 5 -6.45 -1.21 -1.67
N ASN A 6 -6.22 -0.21 -0.83
CA ASN A 6 -4.91 0.43 -0.72
C ASN A 6 -3.83 -0.56 -0.31
N MET A 7 -4.09 -1.45 0.66
CA MET A 7 -3.13 -2.50 1.04
C MET A 7 -2.81 -3.44 -0.12
N SER A 8 -3.81 -3.84 -0.91
CA SER A 8 -3.60 -4.68 -2.10
C SER A 8 -2.66 -4.01 -3.11
N TYR A 9 -2.86 -2.72 -3.38
CA TYR A 9 -1.98 -1.95 -4.27
C TYR A 9 -0.59 -1.72 -3.67
N SER A 10 -0.47 -1.47 -2.37
CA SER A 10 0.82 -1.35 -1.67
C SER A 10 1.65 -2.63 -1.76
N VAL A 11 1.02 -3.80 -1.57
CA VAL A 11 1.69 -5.09 -1.75
C VAL A 11 2.13 -5.26 -3.21
N SER A 12 1.25 -4.90 -4.14
CA SER A 12 1.52 -5.05 -5.57
C SER A 12 2.67 -4.19 -6.06
N VAL A 13 2.76 -2.93 -5.62
CA VAL A 13 3.90 -2.06 -5.95
C VAL A 13 5.19 -2.60 -5.32
N SER A 14 5.12 -3.15 -4.10
CA SER A 14 6.28 -3.71 -3.40
C SER A 14 6.81 -4.97 -4.08
N LEU A 15 5.92 -5.86 -4.54
CA LEU A 15 6.28 -7.04 -5.30
C LEU A 15 6.86 -6.68 -6.67
N ALA A 16 6.26 -5.71 -7.37
CA ALA A 16 6.81 -5.20 -8.62
C ALA A 16 8.20 -4.59 -8.40
N TRP A 17 8.38 -3.82 -7.31
CA TRP A 17 9.65 -3.20 -6.94
C TRP A 17 10.73 -4.23 -6.67
N TYR A 18 10.41 -5.24 -5.85
CA TYR A 18 11.32 -6.34 -5.54
C TYR A 18 11.71 -7.10 -6.81
N GLY A 19 10.73 -7.58 -7.59
CA GLY A 19 10.99 -8.39 -8.78
C GLY A 19 11.80 -7.63 -9.83
N PHE A 20 11.51 -6.33 -10.01
CA PHE A 20 12.28 -5.47 -10.89
C PHE A 20 13.72 -5.30 -10.39
N SER A 21 13.88 -4.86 -9.13
CA SER A 21 15.20 -4.56 -8.54
C SER A 21 16.07 -5.82 -8.47
N LYS A 22 15.48 -6.97 -8.15
CA LYS A 22 16.20 -8.25 -8.08
C LYS A 22 16.69 -8.70 -9.45
N LYS A 23 15.93 -8.43 -10.52
CA LYS A 23 16.29 -8.81 -11.89
C LYS A 23 17.32 -7.88 -12.51
N THR A 24 17.19 -6.57 -12.30
CA THR A 24 18.06 -5.57 -12.95
C THR A 24 19.27 -5.18 -12.13
N GLY A 25 19.24 -5.43 -10.81
CA GLY A 25 20.22 -4.88 -9.87
C GLY A 25 20.10 -3.37 -9.67
N LEU A 26 19.09 -2.73 -10.25
CA LEU A 26 18.91 -1.27 -10.26
C LEU A 26 17.58 -0.87 -9.64
N SER A 27 17.60 0.26 -8.94
CA SER A 27 16.37 0.88 -8.45
C SER A 27 15.47 1.29 -9.62
N PRO A 28 14.14 1.12 -9.52
CA PRO A 28 13.18 1.74 -10.44
C PRO A 28 13.33 3.26 -10.58
N LEU A 29 13.93 3.91 -9.58
CA LEU A 29 14.19 5.35 -9.58
C LEU A 29 15.46 5.74 -10.34
N ALA A 30 16.30 4.77 -10.74
CA ALA A 30 17.47 5.03 -11.55
C ALA A 30 17.09 5.62 -12.93
N PRO A 31 17.94 6.47 -13.53
CA PRO A 31 17.70 7.03 -14.85
C PRO A 31 17.38 5.94 -15.88
N GLY A 32 16.29 6.13 -16.64
CA GLY A 32 15.85 5.18 -17.67
C GLY A 32 15.04 3.97 -17.17
N GLN A 33 15.01 3.66 -15.87
CA GLN A 33 14.38 2.44 -15.35
C GLN A 33 12.88 2.56 -15.02
N ARG A 34 12.36 3.79 -14.97
CA ARG A 34 10.95 4.05 -14.66
C ARG A 34 9.96 3.42 -15.65
N LYS A 35 10.24 3.54 -16.97
CA LYS A 35 9.36 2.98 -18.01
C LYS A 35 9.32 1.44 -17.96
N PRO A 36 10.46 0.72 -17.91
CA PRO A 36 10.48 -0.72 -17.69
C PRO A 36 9.78 -1.15 -16.41
N PHE A 37 9.97 -0.42 -15.31
CA PHE A 37 9.28 -0.71 -14.05
C PHE A 37 7.77 -0.57 -14.16
N LEU A 38 7.27 0.49 -14.81
CA LEU A 38 5.85 0.69 -15.03
C LEU A 38 5.21 -0.45 -15.83
N ALA A 39 5.95 -1.05 -16.77
CA ALA A 39 5.47 -2.22 -17.51
C ALA A 39 5.27 -3.44 -16.58
N VAL A 40 6.21 -3.69 -15.66
CA VAL A 40 6.07 -4.74 -14.64
C VAL A 40 4.90 -4.45 -13.71
N TYR A 41 4.81 -3.21 -13.21
CA TYR A 41 3.74 -2.79 -12.32
C TYR A 41 2.35 -2.86 -13.00
N ALA A 42 2.25 -2.57 -14.30
CA ALA A 42 1.01 -2.68 -15.05
C ALA A 42 0.44 -4.11 -15.03
N GLY A 43 1.29 -5.13 -15.07
CA GLY A 43 0.87 -6.53 -14.91
C GLY A 43 0.19 -6.78 -13.56
N PHE A 44 0.81 -6.31 -12.47
CA PHE A 44 0.22 -6.38 -11.14
C PHE A 44 -1.06 -5.54 -11.02
N TYR A 45 -1.13 -4.39 -11.69
CA TYR A 45 -2.32 -3.56 -11.72
C TYR A 45 -3.50 -4.29 -12.38
N VAL A 46 -3.27 -4.96 -13.52
CA VAL A 46 -4.27 -5.81 -14.17
C VAL A 46 -4.67 -6.96 -13.26
N PHE A 47 -3.72 -7.64 -12.63
CA PHE A 47 -3.98 -8.71 -11.67
C PHE A 47 -4.89 -8.24 -10.51
N ASN A 48 -4.69 -7.02 -10.01
CA ASN A 48 -5.54 -6.45 -8.97
C ASN A 48 -7.03 -6.32 -9.35
N ASN A 49 -7.36 -6.28 -10.64
CA ASN A 49 -8.76 -6.29 -11.06
C ASN A 49 -9.41 -7.65 -10.80
N PHE A 50 -8.67 -8.75 -10.95
CA PHE A 50 -9.14 -10.10 -10.62
C PHE A 50 -9.24 -10.33 -9.11
N VAL A 51 -8.39 -9.69 -8.31
CA VAL A 51 -8.44 -9.77 -6.84
C VAL A 51 -9.60 -8.95 -6.26
N ARG A 52 -10.27 -8.12 -7.07
CA ARG A 52 -11.34 -7.23 -6.61
C ARG A 52 -12.46 -7.92 -5.80
N PRO A 53 -13.02 -9.08 -6.21
CA PRO A 53 -14.04 -9.78 -5.41
C PRO A 53 -13.51 -10.19 -4.03
N ILE A 54 -12.27 -10.68 -3.98
CA ILE A 54 -11.61 -11.06 -2.72
C ILE A 54 -11.46 -9.83 -1.82
N ARG A 55 -11.10 -8.67 -2.37
CA ARG A 55 -11.02 -7.42 -1.59
C ARG A 55 -12.37 -6.99 -1.03
N VAL A 56 -13.46 -7.22 -1.75
CA VAL A 56 -14.82 -6.95 -1.22
C VAL A 56 -15.11 -7.89 -0.05
N ALA A 57 -14.85 -9.19 -0.20
CA ALA A 57 -15.04 -10.17 0.88
C ALA A 57 -14.20 -9.82 2.13
N LEU A 58 -12.92 -9.50 1.95
CA LEU A 58 -12.04 -9.05 3.03
C LEU A 58 -12.54 -7.74 3.65
N ALA A 59 -13.02 -6.80 2.84
CA ALA A 59 -13.58 -5.54 3.33
C ALA A 59 -14.80 -5.76 4.25
N ILE A 60 -15.65 -6.74 3.93
CA ILE A 60 -16.78 -7.12 4.79
C ILE A 60 -16.25 -7.69 6.11
N GLY A 61 -15.27 -8.60 6.05
CA GLY A 61 -14.67 -9.23 7.24
C GLY A 61 -14.01 -8.22 8.20
N VAL A 62 -13.41 -7.15 7.67
CA VAL A 62 -12.77 -6.13 8.52
C VAL A 62 -13.73 -5.09 9.10
N THR A 63 -15.02 -5.12 8.73
CA THR A 63 -16.03 -4.13 9.20
C THR A 63 -16.09 -4.07 10.73
N LYS A 64 -16.11 -5.22 11.43
CA LYS A 64 -16.17 -5.27 12.89
C LYS A 64 -14.98 -4.56 13.56
N TYR A 65 -13.79 -4.70 12.98
CA TYR A 65 -12.58 -4.03 13.47
C TYR A 65 -12.63 -2.53 13.22
N PHE A 66 -13.17 -2.12 12.07
CA PHE A 66 -13.38 -0.71 11.76
C PHE A 66 -14.34 -0.05 12.76
N ASP A 67 -15.48 -0.68 13.05
CA ASP A 67 -16.43 -0.18 14.05
C ASP A 67 -15.81 -0.09 15.45
N THR A 68 -15.01 -1.08 15.83
CA THR A 68 -14.28 -1.09 17.11
C THR A 68 -13.28 0.07 17.18
N ALA A 69 -12.56 0.35 16.09
CA ALA A 69 -11.62 1.47 16.00
C ALA A 69 -12.34 2.83 16.06
N VAL A 70 -13.49 2.97 15.39
CA VAL A 70 -14.32 4.18 15.45
C VAL A 70 -14.82 4.41 16.88
N ASN A 71 -15.32 3.36 17.55
CA ASN A 71 -15.77 3.45 18.94
C ASN A 71 -14.62 3.80 19.89
N PHE A 72 -13.43 3.25 19.65
CA PHE A 72 -12.23 3.60 20.43
C PHE A 72 -11.89 5.09 20.31
N ILE A 73 -11.87 5.63 19.09
CA ILE A 73 -11.64 7.06 18.87
C ILE A 73 -12.75 7.87 19.52
N GLN A 74 -14.01 7.52 19.29
CA GLN A 74 -15.16 8.22 19.87
C GLN A 74 -15.10 8.27 21.40
N ASN A 75 -14.76 7.16 22.05
CA ASN A 75 -14.66 7.09 23.51
C ASN A 75 -13.49 7.92 24.05
N LYS A 76 -12.37 7.95 23.33
CA LYS A 76 -11.13 8.63 23.74
C LYS A 76 -11.15 10.13 23.46
N THR A 77 -11.69 10.56 22.32
CA THR A 77 -11.69 11.95 21.89
C THR A 77 -13.03 12.65 22.13
N LYS A 78 -14.08 11.91 22.51
CA LYS A 78 -15.46 12.40 22.69
C LYS A 78 -16.04 13.10 21.44
N LEU A 79 -15.49 12.82 20.26
CA LEU A 79 -15.97 13.34 18.99
C LEU A 79 -17.32 12.73 18.60
N SER A 80 -18.05 13.41 17.72
CA SER A 80 -19.24 12.83 17.07
C SER A 80 -18.85 11.61 16.24
N ARG A 81 -19.77 10.66 16.09
CA ARG A 81 -19.51 9.42 15.33
C ARG A 81 -19.03 9.70 13.90
N SER A 82 -19.61 10.72 13.25
CA SER A 82 -19.20 11.15 11.90
C SER A 82 -17.75 11.63 11.85
N ALA A 83 -17.35 12.47 12.82
CA ALA A 83 -15.97 12.94 12.92
C ALA A 83 -14.99 11.78 13.20
N SER A 84 -15.35 10.85 14.09
CA SER A 84 -14.54 9.66 14.39
C SER A 84 -14.35 8.75 13.17
N ILE A 85 -15.40 8.57 12.36
CA ILE A 85 -15.30 7.85 11.07
C ILE A 85 -14.34 8.59 10.14
N GLY A 86 -14.47 9.92 10.02
CA GLY A 86 -13.56 10.73 9.20
C GLY A 86 -12.10 10.57 9.59
N VAL A 87 -11.80 10.61 10.90
CA VAL A 87 -10.45 10.37 11.44
C VAL A 87 -9.93 8.99 11.07
N ILE A 88 -10.71 7.93 11.30
CA ILE A 88 -10.28 6.57 10.97
C ILE A 88 -10.09 6.39 9.46
N VAL A 89 -10.98 6.95 8.63
CA VAL A 89 -10.85 6.90 7.16
C VAL A 89 -9.57 7.60 6.71
N PHE A 90 -9.28 8.79 7.24
CA PHE A 90 -8.04 9.51 6.93
C PHE A 90 -6.80 8.72 7.38
N LEU A 91 -6.78 8.26 8.63
CA LEU A 91 -5.66 7.49 9.17
C LEU A 91 -5.44 6.19 8.40
N ALA A 92 -6.48 5.44 8.07
CA ALA A 92 -6.34 4.18 7.36
C ALA A 92 -5.96 4.40 5.88
N ASN A 93 -6.69 5.26 5.16
CA ASN A 93 -6.53 5.38 3.71
C ASN A 93 -5.37 6.29 3.31
N PHE A 94 -4.99 7.26 4.14
CA PHE A 94 -3.87 8.14 3.84
C PHE A 94 -2.62 7.70 4.61
N CYS A 95 -2.60 7.88 5.93
CA CYS A 95 -1.42 7.61 6.75
C CYS A 95 -0.99 6.14 6.68
N GLY A 96 -1.93 5.22 6.85
CA GLY A 96 -1.70 3.77 6.81
C GLY A 96 -1.25 3.30 5.43
N THR A 97 -1.75 3.93 4.37
CA THR A 97 -1.34 3.60 2.99
C THR A 97 0.08 4.08 2.70
N LEU A 98 0.41 5.32 3.07
CA LEU A 98 1.77 5.83 2.94
C LEU A 98 2.77 5.01 3.75
N ALA A 99 2.42 4.65 4.99
CA ALA A 99 3.25 3.79 5.83
C ALA A 99 3.44 2.41 5.21
N ALA A 100 2.37 1.75 4.75
CA ALA A 100 2.46 0.42 4.14
C ALA A 100 3.26 0.43 2.82
N MET A 101 3.08 1.43 1.97
CA MET A 101 3.86 1.58 0.73
C MET A 101 5.34 1.82 1.04
N SER A 102 5.64 2.76 1.94
CA SER A 102 7.01 3.11 2.28
C SER A 102 7.74 1.92 2.91
N PHE A 103 7.07 1.23 3.82
CA PHE A 103 7.59 0.00 4.43
C PHE A 103 7.78 -1.10 3.39
N GLY A 104 6.79 -1.34 2.53
CA GLY A 104 6.85 -2.39 1.52
C GLY A 104 7.96 -2.15 0.48
N VAL A 105 8.15 -0.92 0.01
CA VAL A 105 9.27 -0.55 -0.88
C VAL A 105 10.61 -0.68 -0.14
N SER A 106 10.68 -0.27 1.11
CA SER A 106 11.92 -0.40 1.90
C SER A 106 12.31 -1.86 2.10
N LEU A 107 11.34 -2.71 2.43
CA LEU A 107 11.53 -4.14 2.56
C LEU A 107 11.92 -4.78 1.21
N ALA A 108 11.25 -4.40 0.12
CA ALA A 108 11.57 -4.86 -1.23
C ALA A 108 13.00 -4.51 -1.64
N SER A 109 13.43 -3.28 -1.39
CA SER A 109 14.80 -2.83 -1.65
C SER A 109 15.83 -3.55 -0.78
N ALA A 110 15.56 -3.69 0.52
CA ALA A 110 16.43 -4.43 1.44
C ALA A 110 16.57 -5.91 1.01
N ALA A 111 15.45 -6.57 0.69
CA ALA A 111 15.45 -7.96 0.23
C ALA A 111 16.11 -8.15 -1.15
N ALA A 112 16.03 -7.14 -2.03
CA ALA A 112 16.70 -7.16 -3.32
C ALA A 112 18.21 -6.86 -3.22
N GLY A 113 18.65 -6.23 -2.12
CA GLY A 113 20.02 -5.73 -1.98
C GLY A 113 20.29 -4.46 -2.81
N VAL A 114 19.23 -3.74 -3.20
CA VAL A 114 19.31 -2.56 -4.08
C VAL A 114 18.81 -1.33 -3.33
N PRO A 115 19.61 -0.26 -3.23
CA PRO A 115 19.19 0.95 -2.53
C PRO A 115 17.97 1.58 -3.20
N ILE A 116 17.03 2.08 -2.40
CA ILE A 116 15.80 2.72 -2.92
C ILE A 116 16.17 3.89 -3.82
N PHE A 117 17.05 4.77 -3.32
CA PHE A 117 17.53 5.91 -4.07
C PHE A 117 18.86 5.56 -4.74
N PRO A 118 18.98 5.77 -6.06
CA PRO A 118 20.28 5.65 -6.71
C PRO A 118 21.27 6.66 -6.09
N PRO A 119 22.58 6.35 -6.08
CA PRO A 119 23.60 7.32 -5.70
C PRO A 119 23.43 8.61 -6.49
N LYS A 120 23.61 9.77 -5.84
CA LYS A 120 23.65 11.04 -6.56
C LYS A 120 24.84 10.97 -7.53
N ALA A 121 24.55 11.12 -8.82
CA ALA A 121 25.57 11.27 -9.86
C ALA A 121 26.30 12.60 -9.71
#